data_AF-A0A6L9M1D4-F1
#
_entry.id   AF-A0A6L9M1D4-F1
#
_cell.length_a   1.000
_cell.length_b   1.000
_cell.length_c   1.000
_cell.angle_alpha   90.00
_cell.angle_beta   90.00
_cell.angle_gamma   90.00
#
_symmetry.space_group_name_H-M   'P 1'
#
loop_
_entity.id
_entity.type
_entity.pdbx_description
1 polymer ?
#
loop_
_entity_poly.entity_id
_entity_poly.type
_entity_poly.pdbx_seq_one_letter_code
_entity_poly.pdbx_strand_id
1 'polypeptide(L)' 'MILDANQLIAIRQSNDEELRRGNRGTHGYPAHTVQNLLHTIEALKKEKRKWKKLAQARGKALHEINDIAAGTNGSRE' A
#
# COMPACT_ATOMS: atom_id res chain seq x y z
N MET A 1 -16.19 0.12 -4.82
CA MET A 1 -16.06 1.38 -4.03
C MET A 1 -14.70 1.34 -3.34
N ILE A 2 -13.81 2.29 -3.62
CA ILE A 2 -12.49 2.37 -2.96
C ILE A 2 -12.62 3.42 -1.86
N LEU A 3 -12.29 3.04 -0.61
CA LEU A 3 -12.28 3.98 0.51
C LEU A 3 -11.15 4.99 0.34
N ASP A 4 -11.46 6.28 0.48
CA ASP A 4 -10.45 7.33 0.50
C ASP A 4 -9.73 7.42 1.86
N ALA A 5 -8.72 8.29 1.95
CA ALA A 5 -7.92 8.43 3.16
C ALA A 5 -8.73 8.96 4.35
N ASN A 6 -9.68 9.87 4.11
CA ASN A 6 -10.49 10.49 5.15
C ASN A 6 -11.52 9.49 5.70
N GLN A 7 -12.11 8.68 4.82
CA GLN A 7 -13.00 7.58 5.20
C GLN A 7 -12.29 6.55 6.08
N LEU A 8 -11.04 6.18 5.77
CA LEU A 8 -10.26 5.27 6.60
C LEU A 8 -9.91 5.88 7.97
N ILE A 9 -9.66 7.19 8.05
CA ILE A 9 -9.41 7.88 9.32
C ILE A 9 -10.68 7.89 10.18
N ALA A 10 -11.83 8.21 9.59
CA ALA A 10 -13.11 8.22 10.29
C ALA A 10 -13.45 6.82 10.85
N ILE A 11 -13.23 5.76 10.06
CA ILE A 11 -13.42 4.37 10.51
C ILE A 11 -12.47 4.03 11.65
N ARG A 12 -11.19 4.43 11.55
CA ARG A 12 -10.22 4.20 12.64
C ARG A 12 -10.64 4.89 13.93
N GLN A 13 -11.01 6.17 13.87
CA GLN A 13 -11.44 6.94 15.04
C GLN A 13 -12.68 6.33 15.70
N SER A 14 -13.71 6.01 14.90
CA SER A 14 -14.91 5.35 15.40
C SER A 14 -14.59 3.98 16.02
N ASN A 15 -13.72 3.20 15.38
CA ASN A 15 -13.33 1.89 15.91
C ASN A 15 -12.53 1.99 17.23
N ASP A 16 -11.67 2.99 17.37
CA ASP A 16 -10.92 3.25 18.60
C ASP A 16 -11.85 3.66 19.76
N GLU A 17 -12.95 4.37 19.46
CA GLU A 17 -14.00 4.66 20.44
C GLU A 17 -14.75 3.40 20.87
N GLU A 18 -15.09 2.52 19.94
CA GLU A 18 -15.76 1.25 20.24
C GLU A 18 -14.87 0.31 21.05
N LEU A 19 -13.57 0.23 20.76
CA LEU A 19 -12.61 -0.50 21.58
C LEU A 19 -12.53 0.04 23.01
N ARG A 20 -12.63 1.36 23.20
CA ARG A 20 -12.69 1.98 24.54
C ARG A 20 -13.97 1.67 25.30
N ARG A 21 -15.10 1.52 24.60
CA ARG A 21 -16.42 1.24 25.21
C ARG A 21 -16.57 -0.21 25.68
N GLY A 22 -15.75 -1.14 25.17
CA GLY A 22 -15.72 -2.54 25.60
C GLY A 22 -17.09 -3.22 25.49
N ASN A 23 -17.54 -3.88 26.57
CA ASN A 23 -18.83 -4.60 26.59
C ASN A 23 -20.08 -3.71 26.47
N ARG A 24 -19.95 -2.37 26.46
CA ARG A 24 -21.04 -1.43 26.16
C ARG A 24 -20.99 -0.92 24.72
N GLY A 25 -20.20 -1.56 23.85
CA GLY A 25 -20.10 -1.23 22.44
C GLY A 25 -21.44 -1.36 21.72
N THR A 26 -21.55 -0.62 20.62
CA THR A 26 -22.71 -0.62 19.74
C THR A 26 -22.87 -1.95 18.99
N HIS A 27 -24.11 -2.29 18.61
CA HIS A 27 -24.41 -3.50 17.86
C HIS A 27 -23.82 -3.39 16.44
N GLY A 28 -22.96 -4.33 16.05
CA GLY A 28 -22.24 -4.27 14.76
C GLY A 28 -21.10 -5.27 14.66
N TYR A 29 -20.21 -5.07 13.67
CA TYR A 29 -19.01 -5.89 13.53
C TYR A 29 -18.06 -5.70 14.72
N PRO A 30 -17.40 -6.77 15.22
CA PRO A 30 -16.48 -6.65 16.35
C PRO A 30 -15.35 -5.66 16.06
N ALA A 31 -15.07 -4.76 17.01
CA ALA A 31 -14.08 -3.71 16.84
C ALA A 31 -12.65 -4.24 16.57
N HIS A 32 -12.32 -5.41 17.13
CA HIS A 32 -11.07 -6.12 16.83
C HIS A 32 -11.00 -6.60 15.37
N THR A 33 -12.12 -7.02 14.79
CA THR A 33 -12.18 -7.42 13.38
C THR A 33 -11.92 -6.23 12.47
N VAL A 34 -12.58 -5.10 12.74
CA VAL A 34 -12.35 -3.86 11.99
C VAL A 34 -10.91 -3.38 12.14
N GLN A 35 -10.34 -3.46 13.34
CA GLN A 35 -8.94 -3.13 13.60
C GLN A 35 -7.98 -4.01 12.77
N ASN A 36 -8.22 -5.31 12.72
CA ASN A 36 -7.41 -6.23 11.91
C ASN A 36 -7.49 -5.88 10.42
N LEU A 37 -8.68 -5.56 9.90
CA LEU A 37 -8.86 -5.13 8.51
C LEU A 37 -8.11 -3.82 8.23
N LEU A 38 -8.15 -2.85 9.14
CA LEU A 38 -7.37 -1.61 9.03
C LEU A 38 -5.86 -1.89 8.96
N HIS A 39 -5.35 -2.81 9.79
CA HIS A 39 -3.94 -3.24 9.72
C HIS A 39 -3.60 -3.92 8.40
N THR A 40 -4.46 -4.80 7.89
CA THR A 40 -4.27 -5.44 6.58
C THR A 40 -4.19 -4.40 5.46
N ILE A 41 -5.07 -3.39 5.47
CA ILE A 41 -5.02 -2.30 4.49
C ILE A 41 -3.69 -1.55 4.54
N GLU A 42 -3.15 -1.28 5.73
CA GLU A 42 -1.86 -0.62 5.89
C GLU A 42 -0.69 -1.48 5.41
N ALA A 43 -0.71 -2.78 5.69
CA ALA A 43 0.27 -3.72 5.17
C ALA A 43 0.27 -3.74 3.64
N LEU A 44 -0.90 -3.85 3.02
CA LEU A 44 -1.06 -3.83 1.57
C LEU A 44 -0.59 -2.50 0.95
N LYS A 45 -0.85 -1.36 1.62
CA LYS A 45 -0.32 -0.05 1.18
C LYS A 45 1.22 -0.04 1.18
N LYS A 46 1.87 -0.63 2.19
CA LYS A 46 3.33 -0.73 2.26
C LYS A 46 3.86 -1.64 1.16
N GLU A 47 3.25 -2.79 0.92
CA GLU A 47 3.64 -3.69 -0.16
C GLU A 47 3.49 -3.04 -1.53
N LYS A 48 2.35 -2.38 -1.81
CA LYS A 48 2.16 -1.62 -3.07
C LYS A 48 3.28 -0.61 -3.31
N ARG A 49 3.74 0.09 -2.26
CA ARG A 49 4.88 1.03 -2.36
C ARG A 49 6.19 0.30 -2.69
N LYS A 50 6.45 -0.87 -2.09
CA LYS A 50 7.63 -1.70 -2.41
C LYS A 50 7.59 -2.16 -3.86
N TRP A 51 6.46 -2.67 -4.33
CA TRP A 51 6.28 -3.10 -5.72
C TRP A 51 6.49 -1.96 -6.72
N LYS A 52 5.96 -0.76 -6.42
CA LYS A 52 6.19 0.43 -7.25
C LYS A 52 7.67 0.77 -7.36
N LYS A 53 8.39 0.80 -6.22
CA LYS A 53 9.84 1.08 -6.20
C LYS A 53 10.63 0.02 -6.99
N LEU A 54 10.27 -1.25 -6.82
CA LEU A 54 10.91 -2.35 -7.54
C LEU A 54 10.71 -2.22 -9.06
N ALA A 55 9.48 -1.92 -9.51
CA ALA A 55 9.20 -1.72 -10.92
C ALA A 55 9.99 -0.54 -11.51
N GLN A 56 10.08 0.57 -10.79
CA GLN A 56 10.90 1.73 -11.20
C GLN A 56 12.39 1.38 -11.32
N ALA A 57 12.94 0.66 -10.32
CA ALA A 57 14.33 0.23 -10.35
C ALA A 57 14.63 -0.71 -11.52
N ARG A 58 13.72 -1.68 -11.79
CA ARG A 58 13.83 -2.57 -12.94
C ARG A 58 13.75 -1.82 -14.26
N GLY A 59 12.86 -0.85 -14.38
CA GLY A 59 12.78 0.02 -15.56
C GLY A 59 14.06 0.78 -15.83
N LYS A 60 14.69 1.35 -14.78
CA LYS A 60 15.98 2.04 -14.88
C LYS A 60 17.10 1.10 -15.34
N ALA A 61 17.20 -0.08 -14.73
CA ALA A 61 18.20 -1.07 -15.10
C ALA A 61 18.04 -1.55 -16.56
N LEU A 62 16.81 -1.79 -17.01
CA LEU A 62 16.54 -2.15 -18.40
C LEU A 62 16.91 -1.02 -19.37
N HIS A 63 16.68 0.23 -19.00
CA HIS A 63 17.08 1.39 -19.81
C HIS A 63 18.61 1.48 -19.93
N GLU A 64 19.33 1.34 -18.82
CA GLU A 64 20.80 1.34 -18.81
C GLU A 64 21.38 0.20 -19.68
N ILE A 65 20.80 -1.00 -19.60
CA ILE A 65 21.19 -2.14 -20.47
C ILE A 65 20.97 -1.80 -21.94
N ASN A 66 19.84 -1.19 -22.27
CA ASN A 66 19.51 -0.79 -23.63
C ASN A 66 20.49 0.26 -24.16
N ASP A 67 20.86 1.25 -23.34
CA ASP A 67 21.80 2.31 -23.73
C ASP A 67 23.20 1.75 -23.99
N ILE A 68 23.66 0.82 -23.14
CA ILE A 68 24.94 0.11 -23.35
C ILE A 68 24.90 -0.70 -24.65
N ALA A 69 23.82 -1.45 -24.89
CA ALA A 69 23.65 -2.27 -26.10
C ALA A 69 23.57 -1.41 -27.37
N ALA A 70 22.91 -0.26 -27.31
CA ALA A 70 22.84 0.69 -28.41
C ALA A 70 24.20 1.34 -28.71
N GLY A 71 24.95 1.74 -27.68
CA GLY A 71 26.28 2.31 -27.82
C GLY A 71 27.33 1.32 -28.37
N THR A 72 27.21 0.03 -28.04
CA THR A 72 28.09 -1.01 -28.60
C THR A 72 27.85 -1.29 -30.08
N ASN A 73 26.63 -1.07 -30.59
CA ASN A 73 26.34 -1.21 -32.01
C ASN A 73 26.84 -0.04 -32.87
N GLY A 74 26.95 1.17 -32.31
CA GLY A 74 27.51 2.34 -33.02
C GLY A 74 29.04 2.37 -33.12
N SER A 75 29.74 1.44 -32.47
CA SER A 75 31.22 1.36 -32.46
C SER A 75 31.77 0.32 -33.45
N ARG A 76 30.91 -0.26 -34.29
CA ARG A 76 31.21 -1.41 -35.18
C ARG A 76 31.12 -1.08 -36.67
N GLU A 77 31.01 0.20 -37.02
CA GLU A 77 31.14 0.73 -38.38
C GLU A 77 32.36 1.65 -38.47
#